data_AF-A0A3B4GSZ5-F1
#
_entry.id   AF-A0A3B4GSZ5-F1
#
_cell.length_a   1.000
_cell.length_b   1.000
_cell.length_c   1.000
_cell.angle_alpha   90.00
_cell.angle_beta   90.00
_cell.angle_gamma   90.00
#
_symmetry.space_group_name_H-M   'P 1'
#
loop_
_entity.id
_entity.type
_entity.pdbx_description
1 polymer ?
#
loop_
_entity_poly.entity_id
_entity_poly.type
_entity_poly.pdbx_seq_one_letter_code
_entity_poly.pdbx_strand_id
1 'polypeptide(L)'
;NIRYVSDSAPHTKTPSRHEKSLGLLTTKFVTLLQEAKDGVLDLKAAADTLAVRQKRRIYDITNVLEGIGLIEKKSKNSIQWKGVGPGCNTREIADKLIDLKAELDDLALREHELDQQRVWVQQSIKNVTDDSNNSPYPSLHSLWVLAGSGLSCGQGCFNTIALLKLLVRLYIQILFVTYTVIHSTICSEMLGRLLVT
;
A
#
# COMPACT_ATOMS: atom_id res chain seq x y z
N ASN A 1 76.43 -58.21 -14.93
CA ASN A 1 76.27 -57.11 -13.94
C ASN A 1 75.76 -55.86 -14.65
N ILE A 2 74.49 -55.86 -15.08
CA ILE A 2 73.85 -54.71 -15.72
C ILE A 2 73.17 -53.92 -14.60
N ARG A 3 73.73 -52.77 -14.22
CA ARG A 3 73.10 -51.86 -13.26
C ARG A 3 72.05 -51.03 -14.00
N TYR A 4 70.79 -51.16 -13.58
CA TYR A 4 69.76 -50.20 -13.89
C TYR A 4 70.11 -48.87 -13.23
N VAL A 5 70.32 -47.82 -14.03
CA VAL A 5 70.34 -46.44 -13.53
C VAL A 5 68.89 -45.96 -13.55
N SER A 6 68.24 -46.07 -12.39
CA SER A 6 66.95 -45.44 -12.10
C SER A 6 67.20 -44.00 -11.70
N ASP A 7 67.12 -43.08 -12.65
CA ASP A 7 67.11 -41.64 -12.38
C ASP A 7 65.65 -41.16 -12.41
N SER A 8 64.96 -41.29 -11.27
CA SER A 8 63.64 -40.72 -11.06
C SER A 8 63.77 -39.24 -10.73
N ALA A 9 63.80 -38.41 -11.76
CA ALA A 9 63.65 -36.97 -11.64
C ALA A 9 62.33 -36.60 -10.93
N PRO A 10 62.30 -35.58 -10.05
CA PRO A 10 61.07 -35.15 -9.42
C PRO A 10 60.17 -34.48 -10.45
N HIS A 11 59.04 -35.11 -10.78
CA HIS A 11 57.96 -34.46 -11.51
C HIS A 11 57.43 -33.29 -10.69
N THR A 12 57.92 -32.09 -11.01
CA THR A 12 57.22 -30.84 -10.69
C THR A 12 55.84 -30.95 -11.33
N LYS A 13 54.80 -31.18 -10.51
CA LYS A 13 53.40 -31.10 -10.95
C LYS A 13 53.21 -29.72 -11.55
N THR A 14 53.18 -29.64 -12.87
CA THR A 14 52.81 -28.40 -13.56
C THR A 14 51.40 -28.05 -13.10
N PRO A 15 51.15 -26.80 -12.64
CA PRO A 15 49.81 -26.43 -12.16
C PRO A 15 48.82 -26.69 -13.29
N SER A 16 47.90 -27.61 -13.03
CA SER A 16 46.95 -28.11 -14.01
C SER A 16 46.17 -26.94 -14.58
N ARG A 17 45.96 -26.92 -15.90
CA ARG A 17 45.21 -25.88 -16.62
C ARG A 17 43.87 -25.55 -15.94
N HIS A 18 43.29 -26.52 -15.24
CA HIS A 18 42.04 -26.38 -14.49
C HIS A 18 42.11 -25.38 -13.32
N GLU A 19 43.25 -25.29 -12.62
CA GLU A 19 43.45 -24.38 -11.47
C GLU A 19 43.43 -22.90 -11.87
N LYS A 20 43.60 -22.60 -13.16
CA LYS A 20 43.59 -21.24 -13.74
C LYS A 20 42.33 -20.97 -14.57
N SER A 21 41.35 -21.87 -14.52
CA SER A 21 40.13 -21.73 -15.30
C SER A 21 39.30 -20.53 -14.83
N LEU A 22 38.62 -19.87 -15.76
CA LEU A 22 37.69 -18.79 -15.43
C LEU A 22 36.57 -19.31 -14.51
N GLY A 23 36.06 -20.52 -14.74
CA GLY A 23 35.02 -21.13 -13.90
C GLY A 23 35.43 -21.23 -12.43
N LEU A 24 36.64 -21.70 -12.13
CA LEU A 24 37.13 -21.77 -10.74
C LEU A 24 37.27 -20.38 -10.11
N LEU A 25 37.75 -19.39 -10.88
CA LEU A 25 37.83 -18.01 -10.42
C LEU A 25 36.44 -17.43 -10.14
N THR A 26 35.45 -17.72 -10.99
CA THR A 26 34.07 -17.29 -10.81
C THR A 26 33.48 -17.87 -9.53
N THR A 27 33.64 -19.17 -9.27
CA THR A 27 33.13 -19.80 -8.04
C THR A 27 33.71 -19.13 -6.80
N LYS A 28 35.03 -18.96 -6.73
CA LYS A 28 35.68 -18.29 -5.59
C LYS A 28 35.27 -16.83 -5.46
N PHE A 29 35.12 -16.12 -6.58
CA PHE A 29 34.69 -14.71 -6.60
C PHE A 29 33.27 -14.56 -6.04
N VAL A 30 32.34 -15.44 -6.44
CA VAL A 30 30.97 -15.45 -5.94
C VAL A 30 30.93 -15.77 -4.45
N THR A 31 31.74 -16.72 -3.97
CA THR A 31 31.85 -16.99 -2.53
C THR A 31 32.28 -15.76 -1.74
N LEU A 32 33.36 -15.07 -2.18
CA LEU A 32 33.80 -13.82 -1.55
C LEU A 32 32.73 -12.73 -1.56
N LEU A 33 31.96 -12.65 -2.65
CA LEU A 33 30.90 -11.66 -2.81
C LEU A 33 29.68 -11.94 -1.89
N GLN A 34 29.36 -13.22 -1.66
CA GLN A 34 28.30 -13.64 -0.74
C GLN A 34 28.72 -13.48 0.73
N GLU A 35 30.00 -13.73 1.04
CA GLU A 35 30.56 -13.54 2.38
C GLU A 35 30.82 -12.07 2.73
N ALA A 36 30.88 -11.19 1.71
CA ALA A 36 31.11 -9.77 1.91
C ALA A 36 30.00 -9.13 2.74
N LYS A 37 30.40 -8.37 3.76
CA LYS A 37 29.47 -7.62 4.61
C LYS A 37 28.69 -6.61 3.76
N ASP A 38 27.38 -6.57 3.97
CA ASP A 38 26.43 -5.72 3.22
C ASP A 38 26.42 -6.02 1.70
N GLY A 39 27.00 -7.16 1.29
CA GLY A 39 27.26 -7.57 -0.09
C GLY A 39 28.05 -6.57 -0.92
N VAL A 40 28.88 -5.76 -0.29
CA VAL A 40 29.79 -4.84 -0.97
C VAL A 40 31.18 -5.46 -1.00
N LEU A 41 31.68 -5.76 -2.19
CA LEU A 41 33.01 -6.35 -2.37
C LEU A 41 33.99 -5.32 -2.95
N ASP A 42 35.15 -5.20 -2.32
CA ASP A 42 36.29 -4.46 -2.86
C ASP A 42 37.05 -5.33 -3.87
N LEU A 43 37.15 -4.82 -5.10
CA LEU A 43 37.79 -5.51 -6.21
C LEU A 43 39.30 -5.66 -6.01
N LYS A 44 39.94 -4.77 -5.25
CA LYS A 44 41.38 -4.90 -4.94
C LYS A 44 41.61 -6.06 -3.98
N ALA A 45 40.89 -6.07 -2.85
CA ALA A 45 40.95 -7.18 -1.90
C ALA A 45 40.61 -8.53 -2.56
N ALA A 46 39.57 -8.58 -3.39
CA ALA A 46 39.20 -9.80 -4.11
C ALA A 46 40.31 -10.26 -5.09
N ALA A 47 40.96 -9.33 -5.80
CA ALA A 47 42.05 -9.66 -6.72
C ALA A 47 43.27 -10.27 -6.00
N ASP A 48 43.57 -9.78 -4.79
CA ASP A 48 44.66 -10.28 -3.96
C ASP A 48 44.33 -11.69 -3.43
N THR A 49 43.10 -11.89 -2.91
CA THR A 49 42.64 -13.20 -2.39
C THR A 49 42.53 -14.27 -3.47
N LEU A 50 42.11 -13.89 -4.68
CA LEU A 50 42.00 -14.82 -5.81
C LEU A 50 43.37 -15.14 -6.43
N ALA A 51 44.46 -14.55 -5.93
CA ALA A 51 45.83 -14.71 -6.40
C ALA A 51 45.95 -14.59 -7.94
N VAL A 52 45.09 -13.76 -8.53
CA VAL A 52 45.00 -13.66 -9.99
C VAL A 52 46.20 -12.88 -10.46
N ARG A 53 47.20 -13.58 -11.01
CA ARG A 53 48.37 -12.95 -11.65
C ARG A 53 47.96 -11.94 -12.76
N GLN A 54 46.72 -12.00 -13.25
CA GLN A 54 46.17 -11.17 -14.32
C GLN A 54 44.84 -10.53 -13.90
N LYS A 55 44.87 -9.25 -13.51
CA LYS A 55 43.69 -8.42 -13.17
C LYS A 55 42.60 -8.39 -14.25
N ARG A 56 42.89 -8.86 -15.48
CA ARG A 56 41.94 -8.96 -16.58
C ARG A 56 40.75 -9.88 -16.28
N ARG A 57 40.94 -10.98 -15.52
CA ARG A 57 39.88 -11.98 -15.29
C ARG A 57 38.75 -11.49 -14.39
N ILE A 58 39.03 -10.53 -13.51
CA ILE A 58 38.00 -9.91 -12.66
C ILE A 58 36.94 -9.23 -13.54
N TYR A 59 37.38 -8.49 -14.58
CA TYR A 59 36.45 -7.83 -15.49
C TYR A 59 35.63 -8.80 -16.35
N ASP A 60 36.20 -9.96 -16.72
CA ASP A 60 35.42 -10.99 -17.42
C ASP A 60 34.25 -11.46 -16.55
N ILE A 61 34.49 -11.66 -15.25
CA ILE A 61 33.46 -12.09 -14.31
C ILE A 61 32.47 -10.95 -14.05
N THR A 62 32.95 -9.74 -13.73
CA THR A 62 32.06 -8.62 -13.39
C THR A 62 31.19 -8.21 -14.57
N ASN A 63 31.72 -8.17 -15.80
CA ASN A 63 30.92 -7.77 -16.97
C ASN A 63 29.78 -8.75 -17.25
N VAL A 64 30.01 -10.05 -17.05
CA VAL A 64 28.95 -11.07 -17.19
C VAL A 64 27.92 -10.92 -16.08
N LEU A 65 28.35 -10.80 -14.82
CA LEU A 65 27.44 -10.65 -13.68
C LEU A 65 26.64 -9.34 -13.75
N GLU A 66 27.26 -8.26 -14.22
CA GLU A 66 26.63 -6.96 -14.46
C GLU A 66 25.65 -7.05 -15.64
N GLY A 67 26.03 -7.74 -16.73
CA GLY A 67 25.15 -7.98 -17.87
C GLY A 67 23.91 -8.82 -17.54
N ILE A 68 24.01 -9.72 -16.56
CA ILE A 68 22.85 -10.46 -16.01
C ILE A 68 22.07 -9.60 -14.99
N GLY A 69 22.68 -8.56 -14.43
CA GLY A 69 22.08 -7.72 -13.40
C GLY A 69 22.18 -8.27 -11.97
N LEU A 70 23.07 -9.23 -11.72
CA LEU A 70 23.31 -9.79 -10.37
C LEU A 70 24.21 -8.91 -9.52
N ILE A 71 24.93 -7.98 -10.13
CA ILE A 71 25.76 -6.99 -9.44
C ILE A 71 25.55 -5.61 -10.03
N GLU A 72 25.89 -4.58 -9.26
CA GLU A 72 26.03 -3.22 -9.74
C GLU A 72 27.35 -2.59 -9.30
N LYS A 73 27.77 -1.57 -10.04
CA LYS A 73 28.98 -0.82 -9.72
C LYS A 73 28.65 0.29 -8.71
N LYS A 74 29.22 0.18 -7.51
CA LYS A 74 29.10 1.21 -6.47
C LYS A 74 30.17 2.29 -6.62
N SER A 75 31.40 1.89 -6.96
CA SER A 75 32.51 2.82 -7.24
C SER A 75 33.60 2.16 -8.10
N LYS A 76 34.68 2.88 -8.43
CA LYS A 76 35.76 2.38 -9.32
C LYS A 76 36.36 1.03 -8.89
N ASN A 77 36.40 0.75 -7.59
CA ASN A 77 36.92 -0.51 -7.05
C ASN A 77 35.90 -1.26 -6.19
N SER A 78 34.62 -0.89 -6.23
CA SER A 78 33.59 -1.47 -5.36
C SER A 78 32.38 -1.88 -6.17
N ILE A 79 31.94 -3.11 -5.96
CA ILE A 79 30.71 -3.66 -6.55
C ILE A 79 29.78 -4.11 -5.44
N GLN A 80 28.48 -4.10 -5.73
CA GLN A 80 27.43 -4.51 -4.81
C GLN A 80 26.66 -5.69 -5.38
N TRP A 81 26.41 -6.69 -4.54
CA TRP A 81 25.62 -7.87 -4.86
C TRP A 81 24.13 -7.56 -4.82
N LYS A 82 23.43 -7.80 -5.93
CA LYS A 82 21.97 -7.68 -6.03
C LYS A 82 21.24 -9.00 -5.88
N GLY A 83 21.96 -10.11 -5.93
CA GLY A 83 21.35 -11.44 -5.83
C GLY A 83 20.74 -11.71 -4.46
N VAL A 84 19.77 -12.63 -4.42
CA VAL A 84 19.25 -13.18 -3.17
C VAL A 84 20.29 -14.17 -2.64
N GLY A 85 20.86 -13.90 -1.46
CA GLY A 85 21.87 -14.75 -0.86
C GLY A 85 22.05 -14.48 0.63
N PRO A 86 22.55 -15.47 1.39
CA PRO A 86 22.81 -15.33 2.82
C PRO A 86 23.86 -14.25 3.04
N GLY A 87 23.49 -13.16 3.72
CA GLY A 87 24.42 -12.13 4.20
C GLY A 87 24.28 -10.73 3.61
N CYS A 88 23.57 -10.55 2.49
CA CYS A 88 23.55 -9.25 1.81
C CYS A 88 22.19 -8.54 1.83
N ASN A 89 21.06 -9.25 1.65
CA ASN A 89 19.76 -8.61 1.48
C ASN A 89 18.67 -9.17 2.41
N THR A 90 18.94 -10.25 3.14
CA THR A 90 17.92 -10.97 3.90
C THR A 90 17.33 -10.15 5.05
N ARG A 91 18.15 -9.35 5.75
CA ARG A 91 17.67 -8.52 6.88
C ARG A 91 16.84 -7.34 6.41
N GLU A 92 17.36 -6.55 5.48
CA GLU A 92 16.62 -5.38 4.96
C GLU A 92 15.33 -5.80 4.24
N ILE A 93 15.35 -6.92 3.52
CA ILE A 93 14.12 -7.50 2.92
C ILE A 93 13.18 -8.03 3.99
N ALA A 94 13.68 -8.69 5.04
CA ALA A 94 12.85 -9.19 6.14
C ALA A 94 12.18 -8.04 6.91
N ASP A 95 12.91 -6.97 7.20
CA ASP A 95 12.38 -5.79 7.89
C ASP A 95 11.31 -5.12 7.03
N LYS A 96 11.59 -4.89 5.73
CA LYS A 96 10.59 -4.38 4.78
C LYS A 96 9.37 -5.31 4.67
N LEU A 97 9.55 -6.62 4.73
CA LEU A 97 8.44 -7.58 4.72
C LEU A 97 7.57 -7.48 5.97
N ILE A 98 8.18 -7.23 7.14
CA ILE A 98 7.45 -7.01 8.39
C ILE A 98 6.63 -5.73 8.30
N ASP A 99 7.24 -4.64 7.83
CA ASP A 99 6.58 -3.35 7.67
C ASP A 99 5.42 -3.43 6.67
N LEU A 100 5.64 -4.03 5.51
CA LEU A 100 4.61 -4.20 4.48
C LEU A 100 3.46 -5.08 4.98
N LYS A 101 3.76 -6.08 5.82
CA LYS A 101 2.74 -6.92 6.42
C LYS A 101 1.89 -6.13 7.43
N ALA A 102 2.51 -5.30 8.25
CA ALA A 102 1.78 -4.43 9.18
C ALA A 102 0.88 -3.44 8.43
N GLU A 103 1.35 -2.85 7.33
CA GLU A 103 0.56 -1.97 6.48
C GLU A 103 -0.64 -2.70 5.84
N LEU A 104 -0.44 -3.96 5.41
CA LEU A 104 -1.51 -4.77 4.84
C LEU A 104 -2.59 -5.10 5.89
N ASP A 105 -2.19 -5.40 7.12
CA ASP A 105 -3.12 -5.64 8.23
C ASP A 105 -3.92 -4.37 8.61
N ASP A 106 -3.29 -3.20 8.62
CA ASP A 106 -3.96 -1.90 8.86
C ASP A 106 -4.97 -1.56 7.76
N LEU A 107 -4.58 -1.72 6.50
CA LEU A 107 -5.45 -1.49 5.35
C LEU A 107 -6.66 -2.44 5.38
N ALA A 108 -6.47 -3.71 5.74
CA ALA A 108 -7.55 -4.67 5.85
C ALA A 108 -8.57 -4.29 6.95
N LEU A 109 -8.09 -3.76 8.09
CA LEU A 109 -8.96 -3.26 9.15
C LEU A 109 -9.78 -2.05 8.66
N ARG A 110 -9.14 -1.13 7.94
CA ARG A 110 -9.81 0.06 7.43
C ARG A 110 -10.84 -0.27 6.35
N GLU A 111 -10.54 -1.21 5.46
CA GLU A 111 -11.49 -1.72 4.47
C GLU A 111 -12.71 -2.33 5.15
N HIS A 112 -12.50 -3.14 6.19
CA HIS A 112 -13.59 -3.74 6.95
C HIS A 112 -14.51 -2.69 7.59
N GLU A 113 -13.94 -1.62 8.16
CA GLU A 113 -14.72 -0.52 8.74
C GLU A 113 -15.56 0.20 7.68
N LEU A 114 -14.99 0.47 6.50
CA LEU A 114 -15.72 1.09 5.39
C LEU A 114 -16.87 0.21 4.91
N ASP A 115 -16.68 -1.10 4.85
CA ASP A 115 -17.74 -2.04 4.50
C ASP A 115 -18.88 -2.06 5.53
N GLN A 116 -18.56 -2.01 6.83
CA GLN A 116 -19.59 -1.89 7.87
C GLN A 116 -20.39 -0.60 7.71
N GLN A 117 -19.72 0.53 7.47
CA GLN A 117 -20.38 1.82 7.24
C GLN A 117 -21.28 1.78 5.99
N ARG A 118 -20.81 1.16 4.91
CA ARG A 118 -21.59 0.97 3.68
C ARG A 118 -22.88 0.20 3.95
N VAL A 119 -22.78 -0.93 4.66
CA VAL A 119 -23.95 -1.74 5.04
C VAL A 119 -24.90 -0.95 5.93
N TRP A 120 -24.38 -0.21 6.91
CA TRP A 120 -25.20 0.59 7.82
C TRP A 120 -25.98 1.67 7.08
N VAL A 121 -25.32 2.43 6.19
CA VAL A 121 -25.96 3.46 5.38
C VAL A 121 -27.02 2.85 4.46
N GLN A 122 -26.72 1.73 3.81
CA GLN A 122 -27.69 1.03 2.96
C GLN A 122 -28.93 0.60 3.74
N GLN A 123 -28.75 0.03 4.94
CA GLN A 123 -29.86 -0.36 5.78
C GLN A 123 -30.65 0.83 6.30
N SER A 124 -29.97 1.93 6.67
CA SER A 124 -30.63 3.17 7.09
C SER A 124 -31.48 3.76 5.97
N ILE A 125 -30.95 3.80 4.73
CA ILE A 125 -31.71 4.25 3.56
C ILE A 125 -32.94 3.36 3.39
N LYS A 126 -32.76 2.04 3.39
CA LYS A 126 -33.85 1.08 3.25
C LYS A 126 -34.95 1.28 4.30
N ASN A 127 -34.57 1.43 5.57
CA ASN A 127 -35.51 1.66 6.66
C ASN A 127 -36.32 2.95 6.49
N VAL A 128 -35.75 3.99 5.87
CA VAL A 128 -36.43 5.26 5.62
C VAL A 128 -37.28 5.20 4.33
N THR A 129 -36.86 4.43 3.32
CA THR A 129 -37.57 4.34 2.04
C THR A 129 -38.72 3.34 2.03
N ASP A 130 -38.60 2.21 2.76
CA ASP A 130 -39.60 1.12 2.81
C ASP A 130 -40.72 1.37 3.84
N ASP A 131 -40.72 2.53 4.51
CA ASP A 131 -41.79 2.92 5.42
C ASP A 131 -43.09 3.02 4.60
N SER A 132 -44.12 2.21 4.90
CA SER A 132 -45.37 2.11 4.11
C SER A 132 -46.15 3.43 3.99
N ASN A 133 -45.77 4.44 4.77
CA ASN A 133 -46.27 5.82 4.73
C ASN A 133 -45.49 6.74 3.79
N ASN A 134 -44.38 6.28 3.23
CA ASN A 134 -43.54 6.99 2.26
C ASN A 134 -43.99 6.68 0.82
N SER A 135 -45.30 6.72 0.58
CA SER A 135 -45.83 6.71 -0.78
C SER A 135 -45.58 8.09 -1.40
N PRO A 136 -45.08 8.19 -2.65
CA PRO A 136 -44.95 9.47 -3.36
C PRO A 136 -46.28 10.23 -3.47
N TYR A 137 -47.40 9.52 -3.29
CA TYR A 137 -48.75 10.07 -3.24
C TYR A 137 -49.48 9.51 -2.01
N PRO A 138 -49.83 10.32 -1.00
CA PRO A 138 -50.72 9.86 0.06
C PRO A 138 -52.06 9.51 -0.57
N SER A 139 -52.53 8.27 -0.35
CA SER A 139 -53.84 7.85 -0.83
C SER A 139 -54.93 8.71 -0.15
N LEU A 140 -56.04 9.01 -0.84
CA LEU A 140 -57.14 9.80 -0.28
C LEU A 140 -57.66 9.22 1.06
N HIS A 141 -57.54 7.90 1.24
CA HIS A 141 -57.84 7.21 2.49
C HIS A 141 -56.90 7.63 3.65
N SER A 142 -55.60 7.78 3.39
CA SER A 142 -54.62 8.23 4.40
C SER A 142 -54.81 9.69 4.83
N LEU A 143 -55.28 10.56 3.92
CA LEU A 143 -55.67 11.95 4.21
C LEU A 143 -56.94 12.03 5.08
N TRP A 144 -57.92 11.17 4.83
CA TRP A 144 -59.17 11.13 5.61
C TRP A 144 -58.94 10.60 7.03
N VAL A 145 -58.11 9.56 7.18
CA VAL A 145 -57.71 9.01 8.49
C VAL A 145 -56.94 10.04 9.33
N LEU A 146 -56.06 10.83 8.72
CA LEU A 146 -55.32 11.91 9.41
C LEU A 146 -56.23 13.08 9.81
N ALA A 147 -57.29 13.36 9.05
CA ALA A 147 -58.27 14.40 9.38
C ALA A 147 -59.30 13.96 10.44
N GLY A 148 -59.55 12.65 10.58
CA GLY A 148 -60.59 12.10 11.45
C GLY A 148 -60.14 11.50 12.78
N SER A 149 -58.83 11.34 13.03
CA SER A 149 -58.35 10.62 14.22
C SER A 149 -57.89 11.57 15.32
N GLY A 150 -58.82 11.91 16.21
CA GLY A 150 -58.49 12.39 17.54
C GLY A 150 -57.56 11.41 18.26
N LEU A 151 -56.58 11.96 18.98
CA LEU A 151 -55.56 11.25 19.75
C LEU A 151 -56.14 10.06 20.53
N SER A 152 -55.61 8.86 20.28
CA SER A 152 -55.58 7.80 21.28
C SER A 152 -54.18 7.21 21.40
N CYS A 153 -53.79 7.07 22.65
CA CYS A 153 -52.47 6.83 23.22
C CYS A 153 -51.96 5.38 23.07
N GLY A 154 -50.63 5.20 23.04
CA GLY A 154 -50.00 3.88 23.17
C GLY A 154 -48.46 3.87 23.22
N GLN A 155 -47.93 3.94 24.45
CA GLN A 155 -46.67 3.36 24.98
C GLN A 155 -45.32 3.46 24.23
N GLY A 156 -44.40 4.25 24.81
CA GLY A 156 -43.08 3.72 25.21
C GLY A 156 -41.86 4.10 24.36
N CYS A 157 -41.94 4.02 23.03
CA CYS A 157 -40.77 4.24 22.15
C CYS A 157 -40.97 5.33 21.07
N PHE A 158 -42.13 5.99 21.06
CA PHE A 158 -42.51 6.98 20.04
C PHE A 158 -41.97 8.39 20.27
N ASN A 159 -41.40 8.70 21.45
CA ASN A 159 -41.11 10.09 21.80
C ASN A 159 -39.97 10.71 20.98
N THR A 160 -38.91 9.99 20.62
CA THR A 160 -37.79 10.60 19.86
C THR A 160 -38.14 10.86 18.40
N ILE A 161 -38.80 9.92 17.73
CA ILE A 161 -39.23 10.08 16.33
C ILE A 161 -40.40 11.07 16.24
N ALA A 162 -41.34 11.06 17.19
CA ALA A 162 -42.41 12.05 17.23
C ALA A 162 -41.86 13.46 17.49
N LEU A 163 -40.90 13.61 18.40
CA LEU A 163 -40.20 14.88 18.63
C LEU A 163 -39.43 15.33 17.39
N LEU A 164 -38.71 14.43 16.72
CA LEU A 164 -37.99 14.77 15.48
C LEU A 164 -38.96 15.21 14.38
N LYS A 165 -40.10 14.54 14.21
CA LYS A 165 -41.15 14.92 13.26
C LYS A 165 -41.79 16.27 13.62
N LEU A 166 -41.99 16.56 14.92
CA LEU A 166 -42.45 17.86 15.41
C LEU A 166 -41.42 18.96 15.15
N LEU A 167 -40.15 18.70 15.42
CA LEU A 167 -39.05 19.65 15.21
C LEU A 167 -38.86 19.99 13.72
N VAL A 168 -38.89 18.98 12.84
CA VAL A 168 -38.80 19.21 11.39
C VAL A 168 -40.01 20.01 10.89
N ARG A 169 -41.23 19.72 11.37
CA ARG A 169 -42.42 20.50 11.03
C ARG A 169 -42.33 21.95 11.53
N LEU A 170 -41.86 22.14 12.76
CA LEU A 170 -41.69 23.47 13.35
C LEU A 170 -40.63 24.27 12.57
N TYR A 171 -39.51 23.63 12.21
CA TYR A 171 -38.44 24.24 11.43
C TYR A 171 -38.95 24.70 10.05
N ILE A 172 -39.69 23.86 9.32
CA ILE A 172 -40.24 24.22 8.01
C ILE A 172 -41.27 25.36 8.13
N GLN A 173 -42.13 25.35 9.15
CA GLN A 173 -43.07 26.44 9.40
C GLN A 173 -42.36 27.76 9.70
N ILE A 174 -41.33 27.74 10.55
CA ILE A 174 -40.51 28.91 10.84
C ILE A 174 -39.81 29.41 9.57
N LEU A 175 -39.24 28.52 8.76
CA LEU A 175 -38.59 28.88 7.51
C LEU A 175 -39.57 29.56 6.52
N PHE A 176 -40.80 29.05 6.43
CA PHE A 176 -41.83 29.63 5.56
C PHE A 176 -42.31 31.00 6.04
N VAL A 177 -42.57 31.16 7.35
CA VAL A 177 -43.00 32.44 7.92
C VAL A 177 -41.88 33.48 7.81
N THR A 178 -40.64 33.11 8.12
CA THR A 178 -39.50 34.04 7.97
C THR A 178 -39.27 34.40 6.51
N TYR A 179 -39.33 33.44 5.59
CA TYR A 179 -39.23 33.71 4.15
C TYR A 179 -40.32 34.67 3.67
N THR A 180 -41.59 34.45 4.05
CA THR A 180 -42.70 35.33 3.62
C THR A 180 -42.62 36.73 4.22
N VAL A 181 -42.22 36.87 5.49
CA VAL A 181 -42.01 38.18 6.13
C VAL A 181 -40.83 38.91 5.50
N ILE A 182 -39.70 38.23 5.29
CA ILE A 182 -38.52 38.82 4.64
C ILE A 182 -38.86 39.24 3.21
N HIS A 183 -39.51 38.38 2.43
CA HIS A 183 -39.93 38.67 1.07
C HIS A 183 -40.92 39.85 1.02
N SER A 184 -41.89 39.91 1.93
CA SER A 184 -42.84 41.03 2.03
C SER A 184 -42.16 42.35 2.41
N THR A 185 -41.20 42.31 3.33
CA THR A 185 -40.43 43.50 3.75
C THR A 185 -39.56 44.01 2.61
N ILE A 186 -38.82 43.13 1.94
CA ILE A 186 -37.97 43.48 0.79
C ILE A 186 -38.83 44.02 -0.36
N CYS A 187 -39.96 43.38 -0.69
CA CYS A 187 -40.87 43.90 -1.71
C CYS A 187 -41.43 45.26 -1.34
N SER A 188 -41.80 45.50 -0.07
CA SER A 188 -42.33 46.78 0.39
C SER A 188 -41.27 47.88 0.35
N GLU A 189 -40.02 47.57 0.70
CA GLU A 189 -38.90 48.51 0.65
C GLU A 189 -38.49 48.84 -0.80
N MET A 190 -38.51 47.84 -1.69
CA MET A 190 -38.26 48.03 -3.13
C MET A 190 -39.39 48.85 -3.78
N LEU A 191 -40.67 48.57 -3.48
CA LEU A 191 -41.79 49.39 -3.95
C LEU A 191 -41.72 50.82 -3.40
N GLY A 192 -41.38 50.98 -2.12
CA GLY A 192 -41.24 52.29 -1.48
C GLY A 192 -40.14 53.15 -2.10
N ARG A 193 -39.02 52.54 -2.51
CA ARG A 193 -37.95 53.26 -3.24
C ARG A 193 -38.34 53.61 -4.67
N LEU A 194 -39.20 52.81 -5.32
CA LEU A 194 -39.68 53.04 -6.68
C LEU A 194 -40.77 54.13 -6.75
N LEU A 195 -41.53 54.35 -5.67
CA LEU A 195 -42.58 55.37 -5.57
C LEU A 195 -42.08 56.76 -5.17
N VAL A 196 -40.81 56.89 -4.75
CA VAL A 196 -40.18 58.15 -4.31
C VAL A 196 -39.24 58.76 -5.37
N THR A 197 -39.02 58.06 -6.50
CA THR A 197 -38.37 58.58 -7.72
C THR A 197 -39.41 58.97 -8.76
#